data_AF-G8JQJ2-F1
#
_entry.id   AF-G8JQJ2-F1
#
_cell.length_a   1.000
_cell.length_b   1.000
_cell.length_c   1.000
_cell.angle_alpha   90.00
_cell.angle_beta   90.00
_cell.angle_gamma   90.00
#
_symmetry.space_group_name_H-M   'P 1'
#
loop_
_entity.id
_entity.type
_entity.pdbx_description
1 polymer ?
#
loop_
_entity_poly.entity_id
_entity_poly.type
_entity_poly.pdbx_seq_one_letter_code
_entity_poly.pdbx_strand_id
1 'polypeptide(L)'
;MNRAIDYLPYIDSVSDQYIQQVEQNIAEELEKTTVDGPHPNLNQLFPVANECKWQAEYNLYRETVAMNTDKDKRAAEDELLTKIKRQCVGIDMSRYDATSTDSKVLASMVSYLRHEDIVVSKLLPKTVQNQWLINKDYIENARATIEDLIHTQQQETDKLNRYRQQVQEWEALTFRYLKSQWQDKLNKNIEKSLQN
;
A
#
# COMPACT_ATOMS: atom_id res chain seq x y z
N MET A 1 -12.45 -5.60 -31.79
CA MET A 1 -12.32 -4.12 -31.83
C MET A 1 -12.51 -3.61 -30.42
N ASN A 2 -11.42 -3.29 -29.71
CA ASN A 2 -11.51 -2.65 -28.40
C ASN A 2 -12.15 -1.28 -28.62
N ARG A 3 -13.40 -1.11 -28.21
CA ARG A 3 -14.02 0.21 -28.09
C ARG A 3 -13.27 0.90 -26.94
N ALA A 4 -12.32 1.76 -27.29
CA ALA A 4 -11.81 2.71 -26.31
C ALA A 4 -13.01 3.51 -25.80
N ILE A 5 -13.26 3.43 -24.50
CA ILE A 5 -14.22 4.31 -23.83
C ILE A 5 -13.56 5.68 -23.87
N ASP A 6 -14.01 6.53 -24.77
CA ASP A 6 -13.28 7.74 -25.13
C ASP A 6 -13.86 8.94 -24.37
N TYR A 7 -13.11 9.41 -23.38
CA TYR A 7 -13.28 10.68 -22.72
C TYR A 7 -11.94 11.40 -22.83
N LEU A 8 -11.93 12.61 -23.38
CA LEU A 8 -10.72 13.35 -23.72
C LEU A 8 -10.51 14.49 -22.69
N PRO A 9 -9.94 14.22 -21.50
CA PRO A 9 -9.90 15.18 -20.39
C PRO A 9 -9.21 16.52 -20.70
N TYR A 10 -8.30 16.59 -21.67
CA TYR A 10 -7.65 17.85 -22.04
C TYR A 10 -8.50 18.72 -22.99
N ILE A 11 -9.58 18.18 -23.54
CA ILE A 11 -10.44 18.85 -24.55
C ILE A 11 -11.84 19.03 -24.01
N ASP A 12 -12.38 17.98 -23.39
CA ASP A 12 -13.74 17.92 -22.90
C ASP A 12 -13.82 18.72 -21.59
N SER A 13 -14.15 20.01 -21.70
CA SER A 13 -14.52 20.83 -20.55
C SER A 13 -15.92 20.42 -20.09
N VAL A 14 -16.01 19.76 -18.94
CA VAL A 14 -17.28 19.32 -18.35
C VAL A 14 -17.71 20.33 -17.28
N SER A 15 -19.00 20.71 -17.29
CA SER A 15 -19.61 21.49 -16.22
C SER A 15 -19.92 20.59 -15.03
N ASP A 16 -19.73 21.09 -13.80
CA ASP A 16 -20.02 20.35 -12.55
C ASP A 16 -21.45 19.77 -12.51
N GLN A 17 -22.39 20.41 -13.20
CA GLN A 17 -23.78 19.93 -13.30
C GLN A 17 -23.87 18.57 -14.01
N TYR A 18 -23.08 18.35 -15.06
CA TYR A 18 -23.05 17.06 -15.76
C TYR A 18 -22.36 15.99 -14.93
N ILE A 19 -21.35 16.35 -14.14
CA ILE A 19 -20.69 15.42 -13.20
C ILE A 19 -21.72 14.90 -12.20
N GLN A 20 -22.48 15.80 -11.56
CA GLN A 20 -23.53 15.44 -10.60
C GLN A 20 -24.60 14.52 -11.22
N GLN A 21 -25.04 14.81 -12.45
CA GLN A 21 -26.00 13.95 -13.15
C GLN A 21 -25.44 12.56 -13.46
N VAL A 22 -24.17 12.48 -13.88
CA VAL A 22 -23.50 11.19 -14.13
C VAL A 22 -23.36 10.40 -12.82
N GLU A 23 -22.95 11.05 -11.73
CA GLU A 23 -22.85 10.41 -10.41
C GLU A 23 -24.20 9.87 -9.93
N GLN A 24 -25.28 10.64 -10.12
CA GLN A 24 -26.63 10.19 -9.78
C GLN A 24 -27.04 8.96 -10.60
N ASN A 25 -26.79 8.98 -11.92
CA ASN A 25 -27.07 7.82 -12.77
C ASN A 25 -26.24 6.59 -12.38
N ILE A 26 -24.97 6.79 -11.98
CA ILE A 26 -24.11 5.70 -11.48
C ILE A 26 -24.70 5.12 -10.18
N ALA A 27 -25.14 5.97 -9.25
CA ALA A 27 -25.75 5.52 -8.00
C ALA A 27 -27.02 4.70 -8.25
N GLU A 28 -27.91 5.17 -9.13
CA GLU A 28 -29.13 4.45 -9.50
C GLU A 28 -28.85 3.09 -10.16
N GLU A 29 -27.80 2.99 -10.98
CA GLU A 29 -27.39 1.71 -11.58
C GLU A 29 -26.71 0.78 -10.56
N LEU A 30 -25.91 1.31 -9.65
CA LEU A 30 -25.31 0.53 -8.56
C LEU A 30 -26.38 -0.06 -7.64
N GLU A 31 -27.46 0.67 -7.34
CA GLU A 31 -28.59 0.16 -6.55
C GLU A 31 -29.32 -1.01 -7.25
N LYS A 32 -29.39 -0.99 -8.58
CA LYS A 32 -29.97 -2.09 -9.38
C LYS A 32 -29.03 -3.28 -9.50
N THR A 33 -27.73 -3.06 -9.34
CA THR A 33 -26.72 -4.10 -9.54
C THR A 33 -26.35 -4.74 -8.20
N THR A 34 -26.89 -5.94 -7.93
CA THR A 34 -26.41 -6.76 -6.81
C THR A 34 -25.09 -7.44 -7.19
N VAL A 35 -23.98 -6.70 -7.11
CA VAL A 35 -22.64 -7.30 -7.19
C VAL A 35 -22.28 -7.83 -5.81
N ASP A 36 -22.29 -9.16 -5.69
CA ASP A 36 -21.95 -9.83 -4.44
C ASP A 36 -20.42 -10.00 -4.34
N GLY A 37 -19.77 -9.02 -3.72
CA GLY A 37 -18.35 -9.06 -3.39
C GLY A 37 -17.40 -8.27 -4.32
N PRO A 38 -16.12 -8.14 -3.91
CA PRO A 38 -15.12 -7.39 -4.66
C PRO A 38 -14.79 -8.06 -6.00
N HIS A 39 -14.38 -7.24 -6.97
CA HIS A 39 -14.04 -7.68 -8.32
C HIS A 39 -13.00 -8.83 -8.31
N PRO A 40 -13.15 -9.89 -9.10
CA PRO A 40 -12.30 -11.10 -9.03
C PRO A 40 -10.80 -10.83 -9.22
N ASN A 41 -10.41 -9.81 -9.97
CA ASN A 41 -9.00 -9.42 -10.12
C ASN A 41 -8.37 -8.87 -8.82
N LEU A 42 -9.17 -8.30 -7.90
CA LEU A 42 -8.66 -7.90 -6.59
C LEU A 42 -8.30 -9.12 -5.74
N ASN A 43 -9.07 -10.21 -5.86
CA ASN A 43 -8.75 -11.48 -5.20
C ASN A 43 -7.47 -12.11 -5.78
N GLN A 44 -7.11 -11.81 -7.03
CA GLN A 44 -5.86 -12.28 -7.66
C GLN A 44 -4.64 -11.42 -7.30
N LEU A 45 -4.82 -10.11 -7.11
CA LEU A 45 -3.76 -9.19 -6.68
C LEU A 45 -3.48 -9.28 -5.19
N PHE A 46 -4.51 -9.60 -4.39
CA PHE A 46 -4.41 -9.78 -2.95
C PHE A 46 -4.93 -11.16 -2.51
N PRO A 47 -4.34 -12.27 -2.99
CA PRO A 47 -4.78 -13.62 -2.61
C PRO A 47 -4.60 -13.87 -1.10
N VAL A 48 -3.75 -13.09 -0.44
CA VAL A 48 -3.37 -13.20 0.98
C VAL A 48 -4.26 -12.38 1.91
N ALA A 49 -5.16 -11.53 1.41
CA ALA A 49 -6.06 -10.77 2.30
C ALA A 49 -7.00 -11.68 3.12
N ASN A 50 -7.20 -12.93 2.67
CA ASN A 50 -8.01 -13.92 3.37
C ASN A 50 -7.20 -14.87 4.27
N GLU A 51 -5.86 -14.88 4.16
CA GLU A 51 -4.97 -15.72 4.96
C GLU A 51 -3.74 -14.91 5.39
N CYS A 52 -3.95 -13.91 6.25
CA CYS A 52 -2.86 -13.34 7.00
C CYS A 52 -2.13 -14.49 7.73
N LYS A 53 -0.80 -14.55 7.63
CA LYS A 53 0.06 -15.52 8.35
C LYS A 53 -0.26 -15.61 9.85
N TRP A 54 -0.82 -14.54 10.41
CA TRP A 54 -1.18 -14.39 11.82
C TRP A 54 -2.69 -14.40 12.08
N GLN A 55 -3.51 -14.84 11.12
CA GLN A 55 -4.96 -14.72 11.20
C GLN A 55 -5.55 -15.59 12.31
N ALA A 56 -4.95 -16.76 12.57
CA ALA A 56 -5.34 -17.62 13.68
C ALA A 56 -5.06 -16.95 15.04
N GLU A 57 -3.87 -16.38 15.20
CA GLU A 57 -3.44 -15.67 16.41
C GLU A 57 -4.23 -14.37 16.62
N TYR A 58 -4.53 -13.65 15.53
CA TYR A 58 -5.34 -12.44 15.55
C TYR A 58 -6.80 -12.75 15.90
N ASN A 59 -7.37 -13.83 15.38
CA ASN A 59 -8.73 -14.27 15.74
C ASN A 59 -8.80 -14.64 17.22
N LEU A 60 -7.81 -15.36 17.73
CA LEU A 60 -7.72 -15.70 19.15
C LEU A 60 -7.62 -14.43 20.02
N TYR A 61 -6.79 -13.45 19.63
CA TYR A 61 -6.71 -12.15 20.30
C TYR A 61 -8.04 -11.39 20.25
N ARG A 62 -8.69 -11.35 19.09
CA ARG A 62 -9.96 -10.67 18.89
C ARG A 62 -11.06 -11.25 19.78
N GLU A 63 -11.14 -12.57 19.90
CA GLU A 63 -12.17 -13.25 20.68
C GLU A 63 -11.95 -13.12 22.19
N THR A 64 -10.70 -13.13 22.65
CA THR A 64 -10.38 -13.24 24.07
C THR A 64 -9.98 -11.93 24.74
N VAL A 65 -9.42 -10.98 23.98
CA VAL A 65 -8.81 -9.76 24.51
C VAL A 65 -9.51 -8.49 24.01
N ALA A 66 -9.89 -8.43 22.72
CA ALA A 66 -10.28 -7.17 22.09
C ALA A 66 -11.54 -6.51 22.69
N MET A 67 -12.37 -7.27 23.40
CA MET A 67 -13.59 -6.77 24.07
C MET A 67 -13.36 -6.36 25.53
N ASN A 68 -12.16 -6.54 26.09
CA ASN A 68 -11.86 -6.21 27.48
C ASN A 68 -11.52 -4.73 27.65
N THR A 69 -11.87 -4.16 28.81
CA THR A 69 -11.51 -2.78 29.17
C THR A 69 -10.01 -2.65 29.45
N ASP A 70 -9.41 -1.48 29.25
CA ASP A 70 -7.95 -1.27 29.27
C ASP A 70 -7.20 -1.83 30.50
N LYS A 71 -7.86 -1.90 31.67
CA LYS A 71 -7.25 -2.46 32.90
C LYS A 71 -7.17 -3.99 32.87
N ASP A 72 -8.20 -4.66 32.35
CA ASP A 72 -8.28 -6.12 32.26
C ASP A 72 -7.66 -6.65 30.97
N LYS A 73 -7.53 -5.77 29.96
CA LYS A 73 -6.96 -6.09 28.66
C LYS A 73 -5.51 -6.55 28.77
N ARG A 74 -4.67 -5.84 29.54
CA ARG A 74 -3.26 -6.23 29.73
C ARG A 74 -3.10 -7.60 30.38
N ALA A 75 -3.93 -7.91 31.37
CA ALA A 75 -3.91 -9.22 32.03
C ALA A 75 -4.34 -10.34 31.07
N ALA A 76 -5.37 -10.09 30.25
CA ALA A 76 -5.82 -11.03 29.23
C ALA A 76 -4.79 -11.22 28.09
N GLU A 77 -4.09 -10.16 27.70
CA GLU A 77 -2.97 -10.21 26.74
C GLU A 77 -1.83 -11.06 27.27
N ASP A 78 -1.42 -10.84 28.52
CA ASP A 78 -0.36 -11.63 29.14
C ASP A 78 -0.74 -13.10 29.26
N GLU A 79 -2.00 -13.41 29.61
CA GLU A 79 -2.49 -14.80 29.66
C GLU A 79 -2.47 -15.46 28.28
N LEU A 80 -2.94 -14.77 27.24
CA LEU A 80 -2.90 -15.26 25.85
C LEU A 80 -1.47 -15.47 25.36
N LEU A 81 -0.57 -14.52 25.64
CA LEU A 81 0.85 -14.63 25.32
C LEU A 81 1.50 -15.81 26.04
N THR A 82 1.14 -16.08 27.31
CA THR A 82 1.66 -17.26 28.00
C THR A 82 1.14 -18.57 27.39
N LYS A 83 -0.12 -18.63 26.95
CA LYS A 83 -0.67 -19.82 26.26
C LYS A 83 0.03 -20.08 24.93
N ILE A 84 0.26 -19.03 24.13
CA ILE A 84 0.99 -19.12 22.85
C ILE A 84 2.45 -19.51 23.11
N LYS A 85 3.13 -18.88 24.08
CA LYS A 85 4.53 -19.19 24.43
C LYS A 85 4.72 -20.62 24.93
N ARG A 86 3.74 -21.21 25.63
CA ARG A 86 3.79 -22.60 26.12
C ARG A 86 3.79 -23.66 25.00
N GLN A 87 3.35 -23.31 23.79
CA GLN A 87 3.42 -24.21 22.63
C GLN A 87 4.83 -24.30 22.03
N CYS A 88 5.71 -23.34 22.34
CA CYS A 88 7.12 -23.41 21.99
C CYS A 88 7.92 -23.91 23.20
N VAL A 89 8.93 -24.76 22.96
CA VAL A 89 9.92 -25.10 24.00
C VAL A 89 10.74 -23.86 24.28
N GLY A 90 10.28 -23.04 25.23
CA GLY A 90 10.95 -21.81 25.64
C GLY A 90 12.29 -22.09 26.30
N ILE A 91 13.14 -21.07 26.35
CA ILE A 91 14.40 -21.11 27.11
C ILE A 91 14.07 -21.23 28.59
N ASP A 92 14.64 -22.23 29.26
CA ASP A 92 14.47 -22.45 30.69
C ASP A 92 15.11 -21.31 31.50
N MET A 93 14.26 -20.41 32.00
CA MET A 93 14.69 -19.23 32.76
C MET A 93 15.17 -19.56 34.17
N SER A 94 14.91 -20.79 34.67
CA SER A 94 15.42 -21.23 35.98
C SER A 94 16.96 -21.27 36.03
N ARG A 95 17.62 -21.34 34.88
CA ARG A 95 19.07 -21.26 34.74
C ARG A 95 19.64 -19.87 35.03
N TYR A 96 18.81 -18.84 34.99
CA TYR A 96 19.19 -17.45 35.25
C TYR A 96 18.66 -16.95 36.60
N ASP A 97 18.14 -17.85 37.45
CA ASP A 97 17.57 -17.49 38.73
C ASP A 97 18.67 -17.01 39.69
N ALA A 98 18.56 -15.75 40.12
CA ALA A 98 19.61 -15.03 40.86
C ALA A 98 19.75 -15.47 42.32
N THR A 99 18.79 -16.25 42.84
CA THR A 99 18.80 -16.79 44.21
C THR A 99 19.50 -18.14 44.32
N SER A 100 19.97 -18.71 43.22
CA SER A 100 20.70 -19.98 43.19
C SER A 100 22.13 -19.80 43.74
N THR A 101 22.46 -20.53 44.80
CA THR A 101 23.83 -20.65 45.35
C THR A 101 24.72 -21.63 44.58
N ASP A 102 24.24 -22.16 43.44
CA ASP A 102 25.01 -23.08 42.61
C ASP A 102 26.21 -22.38 41.98
N SER A 103 27.41 -22.92 42.24
CA SER A 103 28.69 -22.39 41.75
C SER A 103 28.73 -22.28 40.22
N LYS A 104 27.94 -23.09 39.49
CA LYS A 104 27.85 -23.00 38.02
C LYS A 104 27.11 -21.75 37.56
N VAL A 105 26.03 -21.38 38.26
CA VAL A 105 25.27 -20.15 37.98
C VAL A 105 26.13 -18.92 38.27
N LEU A 106 26.87 -18.94 39.38
CA LEU A 106 27.82 -17.88 39.73
C LEU A 106 28.92 -17.70 38.66
N ALA A 107 29.48 -18.82 38.16
CA ALA A 107 30.48 -18.78 37.10
C ALA A 107 29.92 -18.21 35.79
N SER A 108 28.68 -18.56 35.44
CA SER A 108 27.98 -17.97 34.30
C SER A 108 27.77 -16.46 34.49
N MET A 109 27.30 -16.00 35.64
CA MET A 109 27.13 -14.57 35.94
C MET A 109 28.44 -13.78 35.80
N VAL A 110 29.55 -14.31 36.35
CA VAL A 110 30.88 -13.68 36.23
C VAL A 110 31.34 -13.66 34.77
N SER A 111 31.07 -14.71 33.99
CA SER A 111 31.40 -14.72 32.57
C SER A 111 30.60 -13.68 31.76
N TYR A 112 29.32 -13.48 32.08
CA TYR A 112 28.47 -12.47 31.46
C TYR A 112 28.95 -11.06 31.79
N LEU A 113 29.20 -10.76 33.07
CA LEU A 113 29.75 -9.46 33.50
C LEU A 113 31.08 -9.14 32.82
N ARG A 114 31.96 -10.14 32.70
CA ARG A 114 33.26 -9.95 32.03
C ARG A 114 33.10 -9.76 30.53
N HIS A 115 32.14 -10.44 29.90
CA HIS A 115 31.81 -10.21 28.50
C HIS A 115 31.28 -8.79 28.30
N GLU A 116 30.34 -8.32 29.13
CA GLU A 116 29.78 -6.96 29.04
C GLU A 116 30.85 -5.89 29.23
N ASP A 117 31.74 -6.04 30.22
CA ASP A 117 32.87 -5.12 30.41
C ASP A 117 33.80 -5.10 29.19
N ILE A 118 34.14 -6.27 28.62
CA ILE A 118 34.97 -6.31 27.41
C ILE A 118 34.27 -5.63 26.22
N VAL A 119 32.97 -5.85 26.05
CA VAL A 119 32.20 -5.24 24.97
C VAL A 119 32.17 -3.72 25.12
N VAL A 120 31.84 -3.21 26.30
CA VAL A 120 31.72 -1.78 26.57
C VAL A 120 33.09 -1.09 26.55
N SER A 121 34.09 -1.69 27.17
CA SER A 121 35.40 -1.06 27.35
C SER A 121 36.30 -1.19 26.12
N LYS A 122 36.13 -2.23 25.29
CA LYS A 122 37.08 -2.52 24.18
C LYS A 122 36.45 -2.56 22.79
N LEU A 123 35.23 -3.07 22.64
CA LEU A 123 34.63 -3.29 21.32
C LEU A 123 33.83 -2.07 20.86
N LEU A 124 32.87 -1.61 21.67
CA LEU A 124 32.01 -0.48 21.31
C LEU A 124 32.79 0.78 20.92
N PRO A 125 33.84 1.22 21.66
CA PRO A 125 34.59 2.42 21.28
C PRO A 125 35.31 2.30 19.93
N LYS A 126 35.63 1.07 19.51
CA LYS A 126 36.33 0.80 18.25
C LYS A 126 35.39 0.60 17.07
N THR A 127 34.22 0.02 17.29
CA THR A 127 33.32 -0.40 16.20
C THR A 127 32.18 0.56 15.97
N VAL A 128 31.66 1.22 17.02
CA VAL A 128 30.44 2.04 16.93
C VAL A 128 30.62 3.18 15.93
N GLN A 129 31.71 3.93 16.00
CA GLN A 129 31.91 5.06 15.08
C GLN A 129 31.93 4.62 13.61
N ASN A 130 32.65 3.54 13.30
CA ASN A 130 32.75 3.02 11.94
C ASN A 130 31.40 2.44 11.46
N GLN A 131 30.69 1.71 12.32
CA GLN A 131 29.35 1.19 12.00
C GLN A 131 28.36 2.33 11.73
N TRP A 132 28.41 3.40 12.54
CA TRP A 132 27.56 4.58 12.35
C TRP A 132 27.86 5.31 11.05
N LEU A 133 29.14 5.50 10.71
CA LEU A 133 29.54 6.13 9.45
C LEU A 133 29.07 5.30 8.25
N ILE A 134 29.34 3.99 8.26
CA ILE A 134 28.92 3.09 7.18
C ILE A 134 27.40 3.08 7.02
N ASN A 135 26.65 2.97 8.12
CA ASN A 135 25.19 2.97 8.07
C ASN A 135 24.63 4.31 7.58
N LYS A 136 25.27 5.42 7.97
CA LYS A 136 24.89 6.74 7.47
C LYS A 136 25.08 6.84 5.96
N ASP A 137 26.24 6.42 5.45
CA ASP A 137 26.52 6.44 4.00
C ASP A 137 25.55 5.54 3.23
N TYR A 138 25.19 4.37 3.78
CA TYR A 138 24.18 3.50 3.17
C TYR A 138 22.80 4.17 3.10
N ILE A 139 22.37 4.84 4.18
CA ILE A 139 21.08 5.54 4.22
C ILE A 139 21.08 6.73 3.25
N GLU A 140 22.16 7.50 3.19
CA GLU A 140 22.30 8.64 2.27
C GLU A 140 22.27 8.18 0.81
N ASN A 141 22.97 7.09 0.47
CA ASN A 141 22.94 6.51 -0.87
C ASN A 141 21.56 5.94 -1.24
N ALA A 142 20.90 5.25 -0.31
CA ALA A 142 19.55 4.74 -0.52
C ALA A 142 18.56 5.88 -0.76
N ARG A 143 18.68 6.96 0.01
CA ARG A 143 17.88 8.18 -0.19
C ARG A 143 18.12 8.79 -1.56
N ALA A 144 19.37 8.98 -1.96
CA ALA A 144 19.70 9.55 -3.28
C ALA A 144 19.14 8.70 -4.43
N THR A 145 19.21 7.37 -4.30
CA THR A 145 18.63 6.44 -5.29
C THR A 145 17.11 6.58 -5.40
N ILE A 146 16.42 6.72 -4.27
CA ILE A 146 14.96 6.91 -4.25
C ILE A 146 14.59 8.27 -4.86
N GLU A 147 15.32 9.33 -4.53
CA GLU A 147 15.08 10.67 -5.10
C GLU A 147 15.27 10.67 -6.63
N ASP A 148 16.29 9.98 -7.14
CA ASP A 148 16.53 9.83 -8.59
C ASP A 148 15.42 9.01 -9.29
N LEU A 149 14.93 7.96 -8.63
CA LEU A 149 13.80 7.17 -9.13
C LEU A 149 12.52 8.01 -9.20
N ILE A 150 12.22 8.78 -8.15
CA ILE A 150 11.06 9.70 -8.12
C ILE A 150 11.18 10.71 -9.25
N HIS A 151 12.36 11.30 -9.43
CA HIS A 151 12.60 12.28 -10.49
C HIS A 151 12.36 11.67 -11.88
N THR A 152 12.89 10.46 -12.12
CA THR A 152 12.72 9.75 -13.38
C THR A 152 11.25 9.42 -13.65
N GLN A 153 10.53 8.87 -12.66
CA GLN A 153 9.11 8.55 -12.78
C GLN A 153 8.25 9.79 -13.05
N GLN A 154 8.59 10.92 -12.42
CA GLN A 154 7.90 12.19 -12.66
C GLN A 154 8.13 12.68 -14.09
N GLN A 155 9.36 12.63 -14.59
CA GLN A 155 9.65 12.96 -16.00
C GLN A 155 8.92 12.04 -16.99
N GLU A 156 8.84 10.74 -16.70
CA GLU A 156 8.10 9.79 -17.53
C GLU A 156 6.60 10.09 -17.53
N THR A 157 6.03 10.39 -16.36
CA THR A 157 4.62 10.78 -16.22
C THR A 157 4.33 12.06 -17.01
N ASP A 158 5.21 13.06 -16.93
CA ASP A 158 5.07 14.30 -17.68
C ASP A 158 5.17 14.07 -19.20
N LYS A 159 6.09 13.22 -19.65
CA LYS A 159 6.19 12.83 -21.07
C LYS A 159 4.91 12.13 -21.54
N LEU A 160 4.38 11.20 -20.75
CA LEU A 160 3.12 10.51 -21.06
C LEU A 160 1.94 11.48 -21.09
N ASN A 161 1.87 12.44 -20.17
CA ASN A 161 0.82 13.46 -20.16
C ASN A 161 0.89 14.37 -21.37
N ARG A 162 2.09 14.84 -21.76
CA ARG A 162 2.29 15.61 -23.00
C ARG A 162 1.89 14.82 -24.23
N TYR A 163 2.27 13.55 -24.29
CA TYR A 163 1.87 12.67 -25.40
C TYR A 163 0.35 12.51 -25.46
N ARG A 164 -0.32 12.24 -24.33
CA ARG A 164 -1.79 12.18 -24.26
C ARG A 164 -2.42 13.48 -24.75
N GLN A 165 -1.93 14.63 -24.28
CA GLN A 165 -2.43 15.93 -24.71
C GLN A 165 -2.31 16.12 -26.23
N GLN A 166 -1.16 15.81 -26.82
CA GLN A 166 -0.95 15.94 -28.27
C GLN A 166 -1.87 15.04 -29.09
N VAL A 167 -2.04 13.78 -28.67
CA VAL A 167 -2.95 12.84 -29.34
C VAL A 167 -4.37 13.36 -29.27
N GLN A 168 -4.80 13.79 -28.09
CA GLN A 168 -6.12 14.36 -27.87
C GLN A 168 -6.33 15.58 -28.79
N GLU A 169 -5.43 16.58 -28.77
CA GLU A 169 -5.53 17.77 -29.63
C GLU A 169 -5.63 17.43 -31.12
N TRP A 170 -4.89 16.43 -31.58
CA TRP A 170 -4.98 15.94 -32.96
C TRP A 170 -6.36 15.31 -33.24
N GLU A 171 -6.86 14.46 -32.35
CA GLU A 171 -8.19 13.86 -32.45
C GLU A 171 -9.30 14.92 -32.41
N ALA A 172 -9.16 16.00 -31.62
CA ALA A 172 -10.13 17.10 -31.63
C ALA A 172 -10.28 17.72 -33.03
N LEU A 173 -9.16 17.92 -33.74
CA LEU A 173 -9.17 18.48 -35.08
C LEU A 173 -9.87 17.54 -36.07
N THR A 174 -9.61 16.22 -35.97
CA THR A 174 -10.28 15.24 -36.82
C THR A 174 -11.78 15.16 -36.52
N PHE A 175 -12.18 15.20 -35.24
CA PHE A 175 -13.60 15.25 -34.84
C PHE A 175 -14.30 16.51 -35.34
N ARG A 176 -13.66 17.69 -35.25
CA ARG A 176 -14.23 18.94 -35.79
C ARG A 176 -14.43 18.87 -37.29
N TYR A 177 -13.44 18.34 -38.02
CA TYR A 177 -13.55 18.12 -39.47
C TYR A 177 -14.70 17.17 -39.83
N LEU A 178 -14.78 16.02 -39.15
CA LEU A 178 -15.85 15.03 -39.34
C LEU A 178 -17.23 15.62 -39.01
N LYS A 179 -17.34 16.42 -37.95
CA LYS A 179 -18.57 17.10 -37.56
C LYS A 179 -19.04 18.09 -38.63
N SER A 180 -18.14 18.90 -39.18
CA SER A 180 -18.45 19.82 -40.29
C SER A 180 -18.93 19.05 -41.51
N GLN A 181 -18.19 18.00 -41.90
CA GLN A 181 -18.57 17.17 -43.05
C GLN A 181 -19.93 16.50 -42.86
N TRP A 182 -20.24 16.05 -41.64
CA TRP A 182 -21.53 15.48 -41.30
C TRP A 182 -22.65 16.51 -41.38
N GLN A 183 -22.44 17.71 -40.83
CA GLN A 183 -23.41 18.82 -40.94
C GLN A 183 -23.67 19.21 -42.40
N ASP A 184 -22.64 19.30 -43.22
CA ASP A 184 -22.78 19.61 -44.65
C ASP A 184 -23.58 18.55 -45.40
N LYS A 185 -23.33 17.27 -45.10
CA LYS A 185 -24.10 16.15 -45.69
C LYS A 185 -25.56 16.18 -45.23
N LEU A 186 -25.80 16.48 -43.95
CA LEU A 186 -27.13 16.57 -43.39
C LEU A 186 -27.92 17.70 -44.06
N ASN A 187 -27.33 18.90 -44.17
CA ASN A 187 -27.93 20.04 -44.84
C ASN A 187 -28.24 19.75 -46.30
N LYS A 188 -27.30 19.15 -47.05
CA LYS A 188 -27.52 18.74 -48.44
C LYS A 188 -28.67 17.73 -48.58
N ASN A 189 -28.83 16.81 -47.63
CA ASN A 189 -29.94 15.85 -47.65
C ASN A 189 -31.27 16.54 -47.35
N ILE A 190 -31.30 17.50 -46.42
CA ILE A 190 -32.49 18.29 -46.11
C ILE A 190 -32.88 19.14 -47.32
N GLU A 191 -31.94 19.85 -47.95
CA GLU A 191 -32.18 20.64 -49.16
C GLU A 191 -32.75 19.78 -50.30
N LYS A 192 -32.20 18.58 -50.51
CA LYS A 192 -32.74 17.62 -51.50
C LYS A 192 -34.14 17.14 -51.16
N SER A 193 -34.47 16.95 -49.88
CA SER A 193 -35.81 16.54 -49.45
C SER A 193 -36.85 17.65 -49.56
N LEU A 194 -36.44 18.92 -49.57
CA LEU A 194 -37.33 20.08 -49.71
C LEU A 194 -37.58 20.48 -51.17
N GLN A 195 -36.74 20.01 -52.11
CA GLN A 195 -36.86 20.26 -53.55
C GLN A 195 -37.67 19.18 -54.29
N ASN A 196 -37.98 18.07 -53.62
CA ASN A 196 -38.91 17.02 -54.08
C ASN A 196 -40.25 17.15 -53.35
#